data_AF-A0AAD8CE60-F1
#
_entry.id   AF-A0AAD8CE60-F1
#
_cell.length_a   1.000
_cell.length_b   1.000
_cell.length_c   1.000
_cell.angle_alpha   90.00
_cell.angle_beta   90.00
_cell.angle_gamma   90.00
#
_symmetry.space_group_name_H-M   'P 1'
#
loop_
_entity.id
_entity.type
_entity.pdbx_description
1 polymer ?
#
loop_
_entity_poly.entity_id
_entity_poly.type
_entity_poly.pdbx_seq_one_letter_code
_entity_poly.pdbx_strand_id
1 'polypeptide(L)' 'YNFILVVGEKEKSSNTVNVRTRDNKVHGERTLSECIERLQQLKVSRTRNAEEEF' A
#
# COMPACT_ATOMS: atom_id res chain seq x y z
N TYR A 1 10.33 -1.77 5.59
CA TYR A 1 9.05 -2.07 4.90
C TYR A 1 7.98 -1.41 5.73
N ASN A 2 7.50 -0.24 5.29
CA ASN A 2 6.92 0.76 6.18
C ASN A 2 5.41 0.97 5.94
N PHE A 3 4.74 -0.04 5.38
CA PHE A 3 3.32 -0.01 5.05
C PHE A 3 2.55 -1.04 5.86
N ILE A 4 1.39 -0.64 6.36
CA ILE A 4 0.41 -1.47 7.03
C ILE A 4 -0.72 -1.68 6.02
N LEU A 5 -0.91 -2.92 5.60
CA LEU A 5 -1.99 -3.32 4.70
C LEU A 5 -3.14 -3.85 5.56
N VAL A 6 -4.25 -3.12 5.57
CA VAL A 6 -5.48 -3.55 6.24
C VAL A 6 -6.39 -4.16 5.19
N VAL A 7 -6.85 -5.39 5.44
CA VAL A 7 -7.78 -6.12 4.59
C VAL A 7 -8.96 -6.56 5.43
N GLY A 8 -10.05 -5.80 5.38
CA GLY A 8 -11.35 -6.19 5.91
C GLY A 8 -12.15 -7.08 4.96
N GLU A 9 -13.35 -7.48 5.38
CA GLU A 9 -14.28 -8.26 4.54
C GLU A 9 -14.72 -7.50 3.28
N LYS A 10 -14.85 -6.17 3.38
CA LYS A 10 -15.18 -5.28 2.26
C LYS A 10 -14.04 -5.26 1.24
N GLU A 11 -12.82 -5.01 1.70
CA GLU A 11 -11.60 -5.06 0.89
C GLU A 11 -11.40 -6.43 0.20
N LYS A 12 -11.62 -7.53 0.93
CA LYS A 12 -11.55 -8.88 0.37
C LYS A 12 -12.58 -9.11 -0.74
N SER A 13 -13.78 -8.55 -0.60
CA SER A 13 -14.84 -8.66 -1.61
C SER A 13 -14.57 -7.77 -2.83
N SER A 14 -14.04 -6.57 -2.61
CA SER A 14 -13.71 -5.60 -3.65
C SER A 14 -12.33 -5.83 -4.30
N ASN A 15 -11.56 -6.83 -3.86
CA ASN A 15 -10.16 -7.02 -4.26
C ASN A 15 -9.32 -5.74 -4.09
N THR A 16 -9.62 -4.99 -3.03
CA THR A 16 -8.91 -3.79 -2.64
C THR A 16 -8.18 -4.03 -1.32
N VAL A 17 -7.25 -3.16 -0.96
CA VAL A 17 -6.53 -3.15 0.30
C VAL A 17 -6.37 -1.71 0.75
N ASN A 18 -6.45 -1.49 2.04
CA ASN A 18 -6.24 -0.16 2.60
C ASN A 18 -4.80 -0.04 3.08
N VAL A 19 -4.06 0.94 2.53
CA VAL A 19 -2.65 1.13 2.85
C VAL A 19 -2.48 2.29 3.82
N ARG A 20 -1.79 2.02 4.93
CA ARG A 20 -1.38 3.02 5.91
C ARG A 20 0.12 3.03 6.05
N THR A 21 0.72 4.18 6.31
CA THR A 21 2.15 4.27 6.62
C THR A 21 2.40 4.20 8.11
N ARG A 22 3.66 4.08 8.50
CA ARG A 22 4.07 4.06 9.92
C ARG A 22 3.70 5.35 10.66
N ASP A 23 3.61 6.46 9.94
CA ASP A 23 3.18 7.77 10.46
C ASP A 23 1.66 7.87 10.69
N ASN A 24 0.94 6.73 10.61
CA ASN A 24 -0.52 6.66 10.72
C ASN A 24 -1.26 7.41 9.60
N LYS A 25 -0.56 7.74 8.50
CA LYS A 25 -1.16 8.37 7.32
C LYS A 25 -1.88 7.33 6.48
N VAL A 26 -3.13 7.61 6.15
CA VAL A 26 -3.95 6.78 5.26
C VAL A 26 -3.65 7.18 3.82
N HIS A 27 -3.10 6.27 3.02
CA HIS A 27 -2.94 6.46 1.58
C HIS A 27 -4.22 6.10 0.81
N GLY A 28 -5.17 5.47 1.50
CA GLY A 28 -6.50 5.16 0.98
C GLY A 28 -6.65 3.70 0.56
N GLU A 29 -7.82 3.41 0.00
CA GLU A 29 -8.14 2.11 -0.56
C GLU A 29 -7.59 2.03 -1.99
N ARG A 30 -6.80 0.99 -2.27
CA ARG A 30 -6.22 0.71 -3.59
C ARG A 30 -6.52 -0.71 -3.99
N THR A 31 -6.58 -0.97 -5.29
CA THR A 31 -6.75 -2.36 -5.76
C THR A 31 -5.50 -3.18 -5.44
N LEU A 32 -5.71 -4.49 -5.27
CA LEU A 32 -4.62 -5.43 -4.96
C LEU A 32 -3.53 -5.37 -6.04
N SER A 33 -3.95 -5.32 -7.32
CA SER A 33 -3.05 -5.25 -8.47
C SER A 33 -2.20 -3.98 -8.48
N GLU A 34 -2.83 -2.81 -8.29
CA GLU A 34 -2.07 -1.55 -8.21
C GLU A 34 -1.12 -1.54 -7.01
N CYS A 35 -1.53 -2.06 -5.85
CA CYS A 35 -0.66 -2.16 -4.68
C CYS A 35 0.57 -3.02 -4.95
N ILE A 36 0.41 -4.16 -5.62
CA ILE A 36 1.52 -5.06 -5.95
C ILE A 36 2.50 -4.39 -6.90
N GLU A 37 2.02 -3.74 -7.97
CA GLU A 37 2.87 -3.02 -8.91
C GLU A 37 3.62 -1.88 -8.21
N ARG A 38 2.93 -1.10 -7.38
CA ARG A 38 3.53 0.01 -6.62
C ARG A 38 4.58 -0.51 -5.63
N LEU A 39 4.29 -1.59 -4.89
CA LEU A 39 5.23 -2.23 -3.97
C LEU A 39 6.45 -2.80 -4.70
N GLN A 40 6.27 -3.37 -5.89
CA GLN A 40 7.37 -3.83 -6.74
C GLN A 40 8.24 -2.66 -7.20
N GLN A 41 7.64 -1.56 -7.68
CA GLN A 41 8.37 -0.36 -8.07
C GLN A 41 9.17 0.22 -6.90
N LEU A 42 8.56 0.32 -5.72
CA LEU A 42 9.25 0.77 -4.51
C LEU A 42 10.41 -0.16 -4.11
N LYS A 43 10.21 -1.48 -4.23
CA LYS A 43 11.25 -2.49 -3.97
C LYS A 43 12.44 -2.34 -4.95
N VAL A 44 12.15 -2.07 -6.22
CA VAL A 44 13.17 -1.88 -7.27
C VAL A 44 13.91 -0.55 -7.09
N SER A 45 13.16 0.53 -6.86
CA SER A 45 13.70 1.88 -6.71
C SER A 45 14.61 2.03 -5.48
N ARG A 46 14.49 1.13 -4.49
CA ARG A 46 15.21 1.19 -3.20
C ARG A 46 15.12 2.59 -2.55
N THR A 47 14.03 3.32 -2.82
CA THR A 47 13.83 4.68 -2.35
C THR A 47 13.75 4.66 -0.83
N ARG A 48 14.58 5.48 -0.18
CA ARG A 48 14.57 5.64 1.30
C ARG A 48 13.23 6.16 1.82
N ASN A 49 12.50 6.93 1.00
CA ASN A 49 11.23 7.57 1.33
C ASN A 49 10.07 6.96 0.54
N ALA A 50 10.01 5.63 0.46
CA ALA A 50 8.92 4.91 -0.21
C ALA A 50 7.52 5.36 0.27
N GLU A 51 7.41 5.79 1.52
CA GLU A 51 6.18 6.24 2.17
C GLU A 51 5.63 7.58 1.62
N GLU A 52 6.47 8.44 1.05
CA GLU A 52 6.02 9.74 0.49
C GLU A 52 5.57 9.63 -0.97
N GLU A 53 6.10 8.65 -1.72
CA GLU A 53 5.81 8.45 -3.15
C GLU A 53 4.67 7.44 -3.42
N PHE A 54 4.18 6.79 -2.37
CA PHE A 54 3.05 5.85 -2.46
C PHE A 54 1.71 6.59 -2.60
#